data_AF-A0A961P163-F1
#
_entry.id   AF-A0A961P163-F1
#
_cell.length_a   1.000
_cell.length_b   1.000
_cell.length_c   1.000
_cell.angle_alpha   90.00
_cell.angle_beta   90.00
_cell.angle_gamma   90.00
#
_symmetry.space_group_name_H-M   'P 1'
#
loop_
_entity.id
_entity.type
_entity.pdbx_description
1 polymer ?
#
loop_
_entity_poly.entity_id
_entity_poly.type
_entity_poly.pdbx_seq_one_letter_code
_entity_poly.pdbx_strand_id
1 'polypeptide(L)'
;MTETQKDRPWLIRTYAGHSTAHASNSLYRSNLAKGQTGLSVAFDLPTQTGYDSDHVLARGEVGKVGVPVSHLGDMRTLFDQIPLEQMNTSMTINATAPWLLALYIAVAEEQGADIAQLQGTVQNDLIKEYLSRGTYICPPKPSLKMIGDVAEYCYTHVPKWNPMNVCSYHLQEAGATPEQELAFALATAIAVLDELKPRVAAEDFGALCGRISFFVNAGIRFVTEM
;
A
#
# COMPACT_ATOMS: atom_id res chain seq x y z
N MET A 1 -24.35 35.40 5.00
CA MET A 1 -23.95 34.09 5.56
C MET A 1 -23.25 33.35 4.45
N THR A 2 -21.94 33.16 4.54
CA THR A 2 -21.20 32.31 3.61
C THR A 2 -21.66 30.87 3.85
N GLU A 3 -22.30 30.24 2.87
CA GLU A 3 -22.61 28.81 2.94
C GLU A 3 -21.29 28.06 3.06
N THR A 4 -21.01 27.51 4.24
CA THR A 4 -19.87 26.62 4.44
C THR A 4 -20.14 25.36 3.62
N GLN A 5 -19.39 25.18 2.53
CA GLN A 5 -19.49 23.99 1.70
C GLN A 5 -19.10 22.78 2.54
N LYS A 6 -19.98 21.78 2.61
CA LYS A 6 -19.75 20.57 3.39
C LYS A 6 -18.65 19.74 2.73
N ASP A 7 -17.65 19.33 3.52
CA ASP A 7 -16.59 18.45 3.03
C ASP A 7 -17.14 17.12 2.52
N ARG A 8 -16.43 16.53 1.55
CA ARG A 8 -16.74 15.18 1.07
C ARG A 8 -16.48 14.17 2.19
N PRO A 9 -17.32 13.13 2.35
CA PRO A 9 -17.06 12.07 3.33
C PRO A 9 -15.79 11.29 2.98
N TRP A 10 -15.19 10.66 3.99
CA TRP A 10 -14.03 9.76 3.82
C TRP A 10 -14.36 8.57 2.91
N LEU A 11 -13.34 8.08 2.21
CA LEU A 11 -13.44 6.85 1.42
C LEU A 11 -13.54 5.64 2.35
N ILE A 12 -14.50 4.75 2.10
CA ILE A 12 -14.64 3.50 2.85
C ILE A 12 -13.90 2.40 2.09
N ARG A 13 -12.80 1.92 2.67
CA ARG A 13 -12.00 0.81 2.14
C ARG A 13 -11.92 -0.31 3.15
N THR A 14 -12.54 -1.44 2.84
CA THR A 14 -12.41 -2.64 3.65
C THR A 14 -11.18 -3.42 3.21
N TYR A 15 -10.27 -3.65 4.16
CA TYR A 15 -9.11 -4.52 3.99
C TYR A 15 -9.57 -5.97 3.85
N ALA A 16 -9.24 -6.61 2.73
CA ALA A 16 -9.72 -7.94 2.41
C ALA A 16 -8.75 -8.70 1.48
N GLY A 17 -8.75 -10.02 1.62
CA GLY A 17 -7.95 -10.96 0.84
C GLY A 17 -7.74 -12.21 1.66
N HIS A 18 -8.07 -13.38 1.12
CA HIS A 18 -7.81 -14.67 1.76
C HIS A 18 -7.95 -15.81 0.75
N SER A 19 -7.38 -16.98 1.09
CA SER A 19 -7.48 -18.21 0.32
C SER A 19 -6.82 -18.12 -1.05
N THR A 20 -7.54 -17.77 -2.10
CA THR A 20 -7.04 -17.76 -3.49
C THR A 20 -7.36 -16.43 -4.17
N ALA A 21 -6.68 -16.13 -5.27
CA ALA A 21 -6.98 -14.96 -6.09
C ALA A 21 -8.45 -14.94 -6.57
N HIS A 22 -8.99 -16.09 -6.97
CA HIS A 22 -10.39 -16.21 -7.41
C HIS A 22 -11.40 -15.95 -6.27
N ALA A 23 -11.15 -16.50 -5.07
CA ALA A 23 -11.99 -16.25 -3.91
C ALA A 23 -11.94 -14.78 -3.47
N SER A 24 -10.74 -14.19 -3.47
CA SER A 24 -10.55 -12.77 -3.14
C SER A 24 -11.20 -11.84 -4.15
N ASN A 25 -11.10 -12.13 -5.46
CA ASN A 25 -11.83 -11.41 -6.51
C ASN A 25 -13.35 -11.45 -6.29
N SER A 26 -13.90 -12.63 -6.03
CA SER A 26 -15.33 -12.81 -5.76
C SER A 26 -15.80 -11.95 -4.57
N LEU A 27 -15.00 -11.89 -3.51
CA LEU A 27 -15.24 -11.03 -2.35
C LEU A 27 -15.19 -9.54 -2.73
N TYR A 28 -14.18 -9.11 -3.48
CA TYR A 28 -14.06 -7.72 -3.94
C TYR A 28 -15.26 -7.28 -4.76
N ARG A 29 -15.67 -8.08 -5.74
CA ARG A 29 -16.85 -7.81 -6.57
C ARG A 29 -18.13 -7.75 -5.74
N SER A 30 -18.29 -8.66 -4.77
CA SER A 30 -19.44 -8.61 -3.85
C SER A 30 -19.45 -7.33 -3.00
N ASN A 31 -18.30 -6.85 -2.54
CA ASN A 31 -18.24 -5.65 -1.72
C ASN A 31 -18.46 -4.37 -2.54
N LEU A 32 -17.89 -4.30 -3.76
CA LEU A 32 -18.14 -3.21 -4.71
C LEU A 32 -19.64 -3.11 -5.03
N ALA A 33 -20.32 -4.24 -5.25
CA ALA A 33 -21.78 -4.28 -5.45
C ALA A 33 -22.59 -3.79 -4.24
N LYS A 34 -22.01 -3.82 -3.03
CA LYS A 34 -22.62 -3.32 -1.78
C LYS A 34 -22.26 -1.86 -1.49
N GLY A 35 -21.54 -1.17 -2.38
CA GLY A 35 -21.21 0.25 -2.26
C GLY A 35 -19.83 0.55 -1.68
N GLN A 36 -18.93 -0.44 -1.56
CA GLN A 36 -17.51 -0.16 -1.31
C GLN A 36 -16.94 0.64 -2.49
N THR A 37 -16.21 1.73 -2.21
CA THR A 37 -15.76 2.69 -3.25
C THR A 37 -14.26 2.62 -3.54
N GLY A 38 -13.52 1.77 -2.84
CA GLY A 38 -12.11 1.50 -3.12
C GLY A 38 -11.69 0.14 -2.58
N LEU A 39 -10.66 -0.46 -3.16
CA LEU A 39 -10.15 -1.77 -2.77
C LEU A 39 -8.98 -1.62 -1.78
N SER A 40 -8.82 -2.61 -0.91
CA SER A 40 -7.66 -2.71 -0.03
C SER A 40 -7.25 -4.17 0.08
N VAL A 41 -6.12 -4.51 -0.56
CA VAL A 41 -5.66 -5.87 -0.79
C VAL A 41 -4.76 -6.33 0.34
N ALA A 42 -5.13 -7.45 0.95
CA ALA A 42 -4.34 -8.20 1.92
C ALA A 42 -3.60 -9.35 1.23
N PHE A 43 -2.27 -9.34 1.24
CA PHE A 43 -1.44 -10.42 0.69
C PHE A 43 -1.06 -11.45 1.75
N ASP A 44 -0.83 -12.70 1.35
CA ASP A 44 -0.38 -13.72 2.29
C ASP A 44 1.08 -13.51 2.73
N LEU A 45 1.54 -14.29 3.72
CA LEU A 45 2.88 -14.12 4.27
C LEU A 45 4.00 -14.46 3.26
N PRO A 46 3.90 -15.54 2.45
CA PRO A 46 4.85 -15.81 1.37
C PRO A 46 5.02 -14.64 0.41
N THR A 47 3.92 -14.07 -0.09
CA THR A 47 3.94 -12.90 -1.00
C THR A 47 4.58 -11.68 -0.34
N GLN A 48 4.28 -11.44 0.95
CA GLN A 48 4.88 -10.35 1.72
C GLN A 48 6.40 -10.51 1.91
N THR A 49 6.89 -11.76 1.98
CA THR A 49 8.29 -12.09 2.27
C THR A 49 9.09 -12.52 1.04
N GLY A 50 8.49 -12.43 -0.16
CA GLY A 50 9.18 -12.66 -1.43
C GLY A 50 9.36 -14.14 -1.80
N TYR A 51 8.51 -15.02 -1.28
CA TYR A 51 8.50 -16.44 -1.64
C TYR A 51 7.32 -16.78 -2.55
N ASP A 52 7.61 -17.57 -3.58
CA ASP A 52 6.57 -18.23 -4.37
C ASP A 52 5.83 -19.30 -3.55
N SER A 53 4.61 -19.60 -3.97
CA SER A 53 3.71 -20.51 -3.25
C SER A 53 4.25 -21.95 -3.13
N ASP A 54 5.14 -22.36 -4.03
CA ASP A 54 5.79 -23.67 -4.04
C ASP A 54 7.14 -23.69 -3.29
N HIS A 55 7.61 -22.54 -2.81
CA HIS A 55 8.85 -22.47 -2.04
C HIS A 55 8.72 -23.22 -0.71
N VAL A 56 9.78 -23.93 -0.31
CA VAL A 56 9.76 -24.78 0.90
C VAL A 56 9.38 -24.01 2.18
N LEU A 57 9.78 -22.74 2.29
CA LEU A 57 9.46 -21.87 3.43
C LEU A 57 8.04 -21.29 3.39
N ALA A 58 7.33 -21.39 2.28
CA ALA A 58 5.94 -20.91 2.15
C ALA A 58 4.92 -21.93 2.68
N ARG A 59 5.34 -23.20 2.86
CA ARG A 59 4.45 -24.30 3.21
C ARG A 59 3.68 -24.02 4.51
N GLY A 60 2.35 -24.05 4.41
CA GLY A 60 1.44 -23.84 5.55
C GLY A 60 1.01 -22.39 5.76
N GLU A 61 1.59 -21.44 5.02
CA GLU A 61 1.24 -20.02 5.11
C GLU A 61 0.59 -19.47 3.82
N VAL A 62 0.65 -20.21 2.72
CA VAL A 62 0.01 -19.87 1.44
C VAL A 62 -1.50 -19.64 1.62
N GLY A 63 -1.97 -18.44 1.29
CA GLY A 63 -3.39 -18.08 1.32
C GLY A 63 -4.03 -17.96 2.71
N LYS A 64 -3.26 -18.12 3.78
CA LYS A 64 -3.79 -18.22 5.16
C LYS A 64 -4.24 -16.88 5.74
N VAL A 65 -3.46 -15.82 5.51
CA VAL A 65 -3.67 -14.48 6.08
C VAL A 65 -3.93 -13.41 5.01
N GLY A 66 -4.04 -13.82 3.74
CA GLY A 66 -4.15 -12.94 2.60
C GLY A 66 -4.23 -13.72 1.30
N VAL A 67 -4.26 -13.02 0.17
CA VAL A 67 -4.22 -13.62 -1.16
C VAL A 67 -2.77 -13.97 -1.55
N PRO A 68 -2.50 -15.18 -2.08
CA PRO A 68 -1.22 -15.50 -2.69
C PRO A 68 -1.10 -14.86 -4.07
N VAL A 69 0.02 -14.21 -4.36
CA VAL A 69 0.34 -13.68 -5.70
C VAL A 69 1.81 -13.99 -6.00
N SER A 70 2.06 -14.95 -6.88
CA SER A 70 3.42 -15.35 -7.29
C SER A 70 3.77 -14.84 -8.68
N HIS A 71 2.78 -14.64 -9.55
CA HIS A 71 3.01 -14.19 -10.92
C HIS A 71 1.85 -13.36 -11.50
N LEU A 72 2.02 -12.83 -12.72
CA LEU A 72 1.02 -12.02 -13.42
C LEU A 72 -0.34 -12.72 -13.56
N GLY A 73 -0.38 -14.05 -13.72
CA GLY A 73 -1.63 -14.80 -13.80
C GLY A 73 -2.51 -14.71 -12.55
N ASP A 74 -1.90 -14.58 -11.37
CA ASP A 74 -2.63 -14.43 -10.11
C ASP A 74 -3.20 -13.02 -10.00
N MET A 75 -2.40 -12.01 -10.41
CA MET A 75 -2.85 -10.63 -10.43
C MET A 75 -4.01 -10.42 -11.42
N ARG A 76 -3.94 -11.05 -12.60
CA ARG A 76 -5.06 -11.08 -13.56
C ARG A 76 -6.31 -11.69 -12.93
N THR A 77 -6.16 -12.84 -12.28
CA THR A 77 -7.28 -13.53 -11.62
C THR A 77 -7.87 -12.68 -10.49
N LEU A 78 -7.02 -12.00 -9.71
CA LEU A 78 -7.42 -11.16 -8.59
C LEU A 78 -8.28 -9.97 -9.04
N PHE A 79 -7.99 -9.41 -10.21
CA PHE A 79 -8.67 -8.24 -10.76
C PHE A 79 -9.53 -8.52 -11.99
N ASP A 80 -9.88 -9.79 -12.23
CA ASP A 80 -10.82 -10.16 -13.30
C ASP A 80 -12.14 -9.40 -13.12
N GLN A 81 -12.65 -8.81 -14.20
CA GLN A 81 -13.88 -8.00 -14.23
C GLN A 81 -13.88 -6.80 -13.26
N ILE A 82 -12.71 -6.31 -12.84
CA ILE A 82 -12.54 -5.09 -12.06
C ILE A 82 -11.70 -4.10 -12.89
N PRO A 83 -12.29 -3.01 -13.41
CA PRO A 83 -11.58 -2.06 -14.27
C PRO A 83 -10.62 -1.19 -13.43
N LEU A 84 -9.33 -1.47 -13.48
CA LEU A 84 -8.33 -0.89 -12.58
C LEU A 84 -8.19 0.64 -12.71
N GLU A 85 -8.39 1.20 -13.91
CA GLU A 85 -8.35 2.66 -14.15
C GLU A 85 -9.40 3.42 -13.33
N GLN A 86 -10.55 2.78 -13.07
CA GLN A 86 -11.67 3.39 -12.35
C GLN A 86 -11.61 3.13 -10.84
N MET A 87 -10.69 2.28 -10.40
CA MET A 87 -10.58 1.89 -8.99
C MET A 87 -9.62 2.80 -8.24
N ASN A 88 -9.86 2.91 -6.93
CA ASN A 88 -8.86 3.38 -6.01
C ASN A 88 -8.38 2.20 -5.15
N THR A 89 -7.21 1.67 -5.48
CA THR A 89 -6.71 0.41 -4.90
C THR A 89 -5.59 0.68 -3.90
N SER A 90 -5.74 0.18 -2.68
CA SER A 90 -4.66 0.13 -1.70
C SER A 90 -4.06 -1.28 -1.67
N MET A 91 -2.75 -1.40 -1.66
CA MET A 91 -2.01 -2.65 -1.52
C MET A 91 -1.18 -2.58 -0.24
N THR A 92 -1.57 -3.35 0.78
CA THR A 92 -0.80 -3.45 2.03
C THR A 92 0.38 -4.39 1.82
N ILE A 93 1.39 -3.88 1.14
CA ILE A 93 2.60 -4.61 0.76
C ILE A 93 3.82 -3.70 0.95
N ASN A 94 4.93 -4.27 1.42
CA ASN A 94 6.12 -3.52 1.82
C ASN A 94 7.36 -4.00 1.06
N ALA A 95 8.06 -5.03 1.55
CA ALA A 95 9.33 -5.45 0.95
C ALA A 95 9.21 -5.85 -0.52
N THR A 96 8.08 -6.45 -0.91
CA THR A 96 7.79 -6.82 -2.30
C THR A 96 6.96 -5.78 -3.06
N ALA A 97 6.71 -4.59 -2.50
CA ALA A 97 5.91 -3.54 -3.13
C ALA A 97 6.32 -3.20 -4.58
N PRO A 98 7.63 -3.09 -4.94
CA PRO A 98 8.02 -2.83 -6.32
C PRO A 98 7.47 -3.88 -7.31
N TRP A 99 7.54 -5.15 -6.96
CA TRP A 99 7.08 -6.26 -7.82
C TRP A 99 5.56 -6.30 -7.91
N LEU A 100 4.85 -6.19 -6.79
CA LEU A 100 3.38 -6.24 -6.80
C LEU A 100 2.79 -5.02 -7.50
N LEU A 101 3.42 -3.84 -7.39
CA LEU A 101 3.01 -2.67 -8.16
C LEU A 101 3.26 -2.86 -9.67
N ALA A 102 4.40 -3.43 -10.06
CA ALA A 102 4.67 -3.75 -11.46
C ALA A 102 3.65 -4.73 -12.04
N LEU A 103 3.28 -5.78 -11.30
CA LEU A 103 2.23 -6.72 -11.72
C LEU A 103 0.86 -6.03 -11.83
N TYR A 104 0.51 -5.15 -10.88
CA TYR A 104 -0.73 -4.38 -10.91
C TYR A 104 -0.80 -3.48 -12.16
N ILE A 105 0.28 -2.75 -12.46
CA ILE A 105 0.38 -1.89 -13.63
C ILE A 105 0.26 -2.71 -14.92
N ALA A 106 0.96 -3.84 -15.02
CA ALA A 106 0.87 -4.71 -16.20
C ALA A 106 -0.55 -5.23 -16.45
N VAL A 107 -1.30 -5.60 -15.41
CA VAL A 107 -2.71 -5.97 -15.55
C VAL A 107 -3.57 -4.78 -15.99
N ALA A 108 -3.29 -3.58 -15.48
CA ALA A 108 -4.02 -2.38 -15.90
C ALA A 108 -3.78 -2.07 -17.39
N GLU A 109 -2.53 -2.19 -17.86
CA GLU A 109 -2.19 -2.03 -19.28
C GLU A 109 -2.89 -3.09 -20.15
N GLU A 110 -2.98 -4.34 -19.72
CA GLU A 110 -3.73 -5.40 -20.43
C GLU A 110 -5.24 -5.13 -20.51
N GLN A 111 -5.79 -4.40 -19.53
CA GLN A 111 -7.17 -3.91 -19.56
C GLN A 111 -7.34 -2.68 -20.47
N GLY A 112 -6.25 -2.13 -21.01
CA GLY A 112 -6.23 -0.93 -21.85
C GLY A 112 -6.24 0.39 -21.08
N ALA A 113 -5.87 0.38 -19.79
CA ALA A 113 -5.83 1.59 -18.97
C ALA A 113 -4.65 2.50 -19.33
N ASP A 114 -4.85 3.82 -19.24
CA ASP A 114 -3.76 4.79 -19.14
C ASP A 114 -3.19 4.75 -17.72
N ILE A 115 -1.96 4.27 -17.58
CA ILE A 115 -1.31 4.11 -16.28
C ILE A 115 -1.19 5.43 -15.52
N ALA A 116 -1.15 6.57 -16.21
CA ALA A 116 -1.12 7.88 -15.57
C ALA A 116 -2.44 8.25 -14.84
N GLN A 117 -3.54 7.55 -15.16
CA GLN A 117 -4.82 7.70 -14.48
C GLN A 117 -4.98 6.82 -13.24
N LEU A 118 -4.11 5.82 -13.04
CA LEU A 118 -4.23 4.88 -11.94
C LEU A 118 -4.16 5.59 -10.59
N GLN A 119 -5.15 5.30 -9.75
CA GLN A 119 -5.26 5.83 -8.41
C GLN A 119 -5.11 4.71 -7.40
N GLY A 120 -4.26 4.92 -6.42
CA GLY A 120 -4.03 3.90 -5.41
C GLY A 120 -2.90 4.24 -4.46
N THR A 121 -2.53 3.24 -3.67
CA THR A 121 -1.50 3.34 -2.66
C THR A 121 -0.80 1.99 -2.52
N VAL A 122 0.53 1.98 -2.49
CA VAL A 122 1.28 0.89 -1.87
C VAL A 122 1.71 1.32 -0.48
N GLN A 123 1.74 0.41 0.49
CA GLN A 123 2.23 0.77 1.83
C GLN A 123 3.70 1.16 1.78
N ASN A 124 4.56 0.29 1.23
CA ASN A 124 5.97 0.59 0.92
C ASN A 124 6.74 1.26 2.08
N ASP A 125 6.40 0.92 3.32
CA ASP A 125 7.07 1.44 4.51
C ASP A 125 7.94 0.33 5.09
N LEU A 126 9.17 0.22 4.59
CA LEU A 126 10.13 -0.77 5.09
C LEU A 126 10.75 -0.39 6.43
N ILE A 127 10.71 0.88 6.84
CA ILE A 127 11.31 1.32 8.12
C ILE A 127 10.55 0.70 9.28
N LYS A 128 9.21 0.77 9.28
CA LYS A 128 8.38 0.15 10.32
C LYS A 128 8.44 -1.38 10.33
N GLU A 129 8.84 -2.02 9.22
CA GLU A 129 9.05 -3.48 9.17
C GLU A 129 10.13 -3.94 10.15
N TYR A 130 11.22 -3.19 10.29
CA TYR A 130 12.30 -3.54 11.23
C TYR A 130 11.89 -3.32 12.70
N LEU A 131 10.94 -2.43 12.96
CA LEU A 131 10.59 -2.00 14.31
C LEU A 131 9.40 -2.77 14.90
N SER A 132 8.45 -3.22 14.07
CA SER A 132 7.17 -3.75 14.57
C SER A 132 6.57 -4.91 13.79
N ARG A 133 6.78 -5.01 12.47
CA ARG A 133 5.99 -5.90 11.60
C ARG A 133 6.74 -7.14 11.09
N GLY A 134 8.04 -7.04 10.83
CA GLY A 134 8.92 -8.18 10.58
C GLY A 134 8.92 -8.78 9.16
N THR A 135 8.28 -8.16 8.16
CA THR A 135 8.22 -8.67 6.76
C THR A 135 9.24 -8.02 5.83
N TYR A 136 10.41 -7.64 6.35
CA TYR A 136 11.52 -7.12 5.55
C TYR A 136 12.30 -8.26 4.86
N ILE A 137 12.92 -7.96 3.72
CA ILE A 137 13.77 -8.90 2.97
C ILE A 137 15.22 -8.42 2.95
N CYS A 138 15.42 -7.18 2.53
CA CYS A 138 16.74 -6.58 2.40
C CYS A 138 17.20 -5.93 3.73
N PRO A 139 18.51 -5.65 3.91
CA PRO A 139 18.98 -4.78 4.99
C PRO A 139 18.45 -3.33 4.86
N PRO A 140 18.54 -2.50 5.91
CA PRO A 140 17.92 -1.16 5.93
C PRO A 140 18.30 -0.23 4.76
N LYS A 141 19.58 -0.15 4.40
CA LYS A 141 20.06 0.75 3.33
C LYS A 141 19.46 0.42 1.95
N PRO A 142 19.56 -0.83 1.43
CA PRO A 142 18.90 -1.17 0.16
C PRO A 142 17.37 -1.07 0.24
N SER A 143 16.76 -1.33 1.40
CA SER A 143 15.32 -1.12 1.60
C SER A 143 14.90 0.34 1.43
N LEU A 144 15.62 1.29 2.04
CA LEU A 144 15.35 2.72 1.86
C LEU A 144 15.50 3.14 0.40
N LYS A 145 16.51 2.61 -0.30
CA LYS A 145 16.66 2.82 -1.75
C LYS A 145 15.44 2.31 -2.53
N MET A 146 14.90 1.14 -2.20
CA MET A 146 13.71 0.58 -2.87
C MET A 146 12.47 1.45 -2.64
N ILE A 147 12.28 2.00 -1.44
CA ILE A 147 11.22 3.00 -1.18
C ILE A 147 11.37 4.16 -2.17
N GLY A 148 12.59 4.70 -2.28
CA GLY A 148 12.93 5.79 -3.19
C GLY A 148 12.66 5.48 -4.65
N ASP A 149 13.07 4.30 -5.12
CA ASP A 149 12.89 3.87 -6.52
C ASP A 149 11.40 3.76 -6.89
N VAL A 150 10.55 3.22 -6.00
CA VAL A 150 9.10 3.15 -6.22
C VAL A 150 8.47 4.54 -6.28
N ALA A 151 8.87 5.44 -5.39
CA ALA A 151 8.37 6.81 -5.37
C ALA A 151 8.77 7.62 -6.60
N GLU A 152 10.02 7.51 -7.04
CA GLU A 152 10.53 8.13 -8.26
C GLU A 152 9.81 7.60 -9.51
N TYR A 153 9.53 6.29 -9.57
CA TYR A 153 8.76 5.70 -10.67
C TYR A 153 7.31 6.20 -10.68
N CYS A 154 6.63 6.22 -9.53
CA CYS A 154 5.26 6.73 -9.45
C CYS A 154 5.20 8.23 -9.81
N TYR A 155 6.18 9.01 -9.35
CA TYR A 155 6.30 10.42 -9.67
C TYR A 155 6.35 10.67 -11.18
N THR A 156 7.10 9.86 -11.92
CA THR A 156 7.33 10.04 -13.36
C THR A 156 6.26 9.39 -14.24
N HIS A 157 5.72 8.24 -13.86
CA HIS A 157 4.87 7.41 -14.73
C HIS A 157 3.44 7.21 -14.22
N VAL A 158 3.23 7.24 -12.91
CA VAL A 158 1.92 6.95 -12.28
C VAL A 158 1.56 8.08 -11.28
N PRO A 159 1.49 9.34 -11.71
CA PRO A 159 1.55 10.52 -10.84
C PRO A 159 0.34 10.69 -9.91
N LYS A 160 -0.70 9.88 -10.07
CA LYS A 160 -1.88 9.82 -9.19
C LYS A 160 -1.79 8.75 -8.10
N TRP A 161 -0.76 7.91 -8.14
CA TRP A 161 -0.49 6.89 -7.14
C TRP A 161 0.20 7.50 -5.92
N ASN A 162 -0.16 7.04 -4.72
CA ASN A 162 0.56 7.35 -3.49
C ASN A 162 1.65 6.28 -3.31
N PRO A 163 2.94 6.61 -3.53
CA PRO A 163 4.01 5.62 -3.57
C PRO A 163 4.40 5.07 -2.21
N MET A 164 3.91 5.68 -1.13
CA MET A 164 4.16 5.27 0.23
C MET A 164 2.98 5.67 1.12
N ASN A 165 2.74 4.83 2.11
CA ASN A 165 1.88 5.12 3.22
C ASN A 165 2.66 4.91 4.54
N VAL A 166 3.16 6.00 5.12
CA VAL A 166 3.90 5.99 6.39
C VAL A 166 2.98 5.42 7.47
N CYS A 167 3.30 4.23 7.96
CA CYS A 167 2.34 3.40 8.66
C CYS A 167 2.71 3.23 10.13
N SER A 168 2.08 4.04 10.96
CA SER A 168 2.28 4.06 12.40
C SER A 168 1.38 3.07 13.14
N TYR A 169 0.28 2.62 12.51
CA TYR A 169 -0.63 1.59 13.02
C TYR A 169 0.09 0.41 13.69
N HIS A 170 1.06 -0.20 12.99
CA HIS A 170 1.78 -1.37 13.51
C HIS A 170 2.67 -1.06 14.72
N LEU A 171 3.14 0.17 14.86
CA LEU A 171 3.93 0.59 16.00
C LEU A 171 3.06 0.59 17.26
N GLN A 172 1.84 1.13 17.16
CA GLN A 172 0.89 1.14 18.26
C GLN A 172 0.42 -0.28 18.62
N GLU A 173 0.14 -1.13 17.62
CA GLU A 173 -0.20 -2.55 17.83
C GLU A 173 0.96 -3.33 18.49
N ALA A 174 2.21 -2.93 18.26
CA ALA A 174 3.38 -3.48 18.93
C ALA A 174 3.63 -2.89 20.34
N GLY A 175 2.81 -1.93 20.78
CA GLY A 175 2.84 -1.35 22.13
C GLY A 175 3.39 0.07 22.23
N ALA A 176 3.62 0.78 21.11
CA ALA A 176 3.97 2.20 21.16
C ALA A 176 2.83 3.03 21.76
N THR A 177 3.16 4.04 22.57
CA THR A 177 2.18 5.04 23.00
C THR A 177 1.83 5.99 21.84
N PRO A 178 0.71 6.73 21.87
CA PRO A 178 0.39 7.70 20.82
C PRO A 178 1.50 8.72 20.54
N GLU A 179 2.23 9.16 21.57
CA GLU A 179 3.36 10.08 21.41
C GLU A 179 4.54 9.42 20.69
N GLN A 180 4.81 8.14 20.99
CA GLN A 180 5.84 7.36 20.31
C GLN A 180 5.45 7.06 18.86
N GLU A 181 4.19 6.69 18.64
CA GLU A 181 3.61 6.48 17.31
C GLU A 181 3.83 7.70 16.42
N LEU A 182 3.42 8.88 16.90
CA LEU A 182 3.60 10.13 16.16
C LEU A 182 5.07 10.45 15.91
N ALA A 183 5.92 10.34 16.95
CA ALA A 183 7.35 10.63 16.83
C ALA A 183 8.04 9.73 15.80
N PHE A 184 7.77 8.42 15.85
CA PHE A 184 8.35 7.43 14.94
C PHE A 184 7.81 7.58 13.51
N ALA A 185 6.52 7.89 13.35
CA ALA A 185 5.92 8.16 12.03
C ALA A 185 6.55 9.40 11.38
N LEU A 186 6.70 10.50 12.12
CA LEU A 186 7.31 11.72 11.60
C LEU A 186 8.81 11.52 11.30
N ALA A 187 9.54 10.80 12.16
CA ALA A 187 10.93 10.46 11.90
C ALA A 187 11.09 9.58 10.63
N THR A 188 10.19 8.62 10.44
CA THR A 188 10.12 7.79 9.23
C THR A 188 9.86 8.63 7.99
N ALA A 189 8.89 9.54 8.05
CA ALA A 189 8.58 10.45 6.95
C ALA A 189 9.78 11.34 6.59
N ILE A 190 10.46 11.92 7.59
CA ILE A 190 11.67 12.74 7.37
C ILE A 190 12.76 11.92 6.67
N ALA A 191 13.06 10.71 7.15
CA ALA A 191 14.09 9.86 6.55
C ALA A 191 13.79 9.51 5.08
N VAL A 192 12.52 9.24 4.75
CA VAL A 192 12.11 8.98 3.36
C VAL A 192 12.17 10.25 2.52
N LEU A 193 11.67 11.38 3.03
CA LEU A 193 11.73 12.65 2.30
C LEU A 193 13.16 13.09 2.02
N ASP A 194 14.11 12.85 2.93
CA ASP A 194 15.53 13.10 2.72
C ASP A 194 16.13 12.20 1.62
N GLU A 195 15.71 10.93 1.53
CA GLU A 195 16.09 10.01 0.43
C GLU A 195 15.50 10.45 -0.92
N LEU A 196 14.30 11.04 -0.92
CA LEU A 196 13.59 11.45 -2.13
C LEU A 196 14.04 12.81 -2.67
N LYS A 197 14.43 13.73 -1.78
CA LYS A 197 14.82 15.09 -2.14
C LYS A 197 15.88 15.19 -3.26
N PRO A 198 16.93 14.36 -3.31
CA PRO A 198 17.91 14.42 -4.41
C PRO A 198 17.47 13.72 -5.70
N ARG A 199 16.31 13.05 -5.73
CA ARG A 199 15.84 12.24 -6.86
C ARG A 199 14.86 12.97 -7.79
N VAL A 200 14.39 14.15 -7.39
CA VAL A 200 13.45 14.97 -8.17
C VAL A 200 13.95 16.40 -8.29
N ALA A 201 13.41 17.14 -9.26
CA ALA A 201 13.68 18.56 -9.37
C ALA A 201 13.17 19.30 -8.13
N ALA A 202 13.87 20.36 -7.72
CA ALA A 202 13.60 21.05 -6.46
C ALA A 202 12.18 21.67 -6.43
N GLU A 203 11.71 22.15 -7.58
CA GLU A 203 10.37 22.68 -7.81
C GLU A 203 9.26 21.62 -7.64
N ASP A 204 9.57 20.36 -7.93
CA ASP A 204 8.60 19.26 -7.91
C ASP A 204 8.55 18.53 -6.57
N PHE A 205 9.53 18.77 -5.68
CA PHE A 205 9.61 18.13 -4.37
C PHE A 205 8.33 18.33 -3.54
N GLY A 206 7.71 19.51 -3.61
CA GLY A 206 6.43 19.77 -2.92
C GLY A 206 5.29 18.89 -3.42
N ALA A 207 5.22 18.63 -4.74
CA ALA A 207 4.22 17.75 -5.33
C ALA A 207 4.45 16.29 -4.92
N LEU A 208 5.71 15.84 -4.89
CA LEU A 208 6.08 14.50 -4.40
C LEU A 208 5.71 14.33 -2.92
N CYS A 209 6.04 15.30 -2.06
CA CYS A 209 5.64 15.31 -0.66
C CYS A 209 4.12 15.15 -0.50
N GLY A 210 3.33 15.83 -1.34
CA GLY A 210 1.87 15.73 -1.35
C GLY A 210 1.31 14.36 -1.75
N ARG A 211 2.15 13.45 -2.27
CA ARG A 211 1.79 12.05 -2.58
C ARG A 211 2.16 11.06 -1.47
N ILE A 212 2.95 11.46 -0.48
CA ILE A 212 3.25 10.62 0.68
C ILE A 212 2.03 10.66 1.60
N SER A 213 1.45 9.49 1.85
CA SER A 213 0.27 9.33 2.71
C SER A 213 0.66 8.78 4.09
N PHE A 214 -0.27 8.86 5.05
CA PHE A 214 -0.11 8.32 6.40
C PHE A 214 -1.22 7.34 6.75
N PHE A 215 -0.87 6.29 7.50
CA PHE A 215 -1.80 5.31 8.04
C PHE A 215 -1.59 5.22 9.55
N VAL A 216 -2.46 5.94 10.25
CA VAL A 216 -2.48 6.06 11.71
C VAL A 216 -3.53 5.15 12.32
N ASN A 217 -3.35 4.80 13.60
CA ASN A 217 -4.36 4.07 14.35
C ASN A 217 -5.47 5.01 14.86
N ALA A 218 -6.54 4.41 15.36
CA ALA A 218 -7.54 5.07 16.20
C ALA A 218 -7.83 4.13 17.39
N GLY A 219 -7.05 4.26 18.44
CA GLY A 219 -7.15 3.45 19.65
C GLY A 219 -8.34 3.81 20.55
N ILE A 220 -8.44 3.12 21.70
CA ILE A 220 -9.55 3.31 22.65
C ILE A 220 -9.52 4.66 23.39
N ARG A 221 -8.40 5.40 23.33
CA ARG A 221 -8.20 6.68 24.03
C ARG A 221 -8.74 7.84 23.20
N PHE A 222 -10.07 7.91 23.07
CA PHE A 222 -10.76 8.86 22.18
C PHE A 222 -10.18 10.29 22.16
N VAL A 223 -9.96 10.91 23.32
CA VAL A 223 -9.46 12.31 23.40
C VAL A 223 -7.98 12.43 22.98
N THR A 224 -7.17 11.40 23.18
CA THR A 224 -5.75 11.40 22.79
C THR A 224 -5.56 11.13 21.30
N GLU A 225 -6.48 10.37 20.69
CA GLU A 225 -6.45 9.99 19.27
C GLU A 225 -7.09 11.06 18.35
N MET A 226 -7.84 12.02 18.91
CA MET A 226 -8.45 13.16 18.23
C MET A 226 -7.50 14.35 18.12
#